data_AF-A0A8H3W3G5-F1
#
_entry.id   AF-A0A8H3W3G5-F1
#
_cell.length_a   1.000
_cell.length_b   1.000
_cell.length_c   1.000
_cell.angle_alpha   90.00
_cell.angle_beta   90.00
_cell.angle_gamma   90.00
#
_symmetry.space_group_name_H-M   'P 1'
#
loop_
_entity.id
_entity.type
_entity.pdbx_description
1 polymer ?
#
loop_
_entity_poly.entity_id
_entity_poly.type
_entity_poly.pdbx_seq_one_letter_code
_entity_poly.pdbx_strand_id
1 'polypeptide(L)'
;MVNYMIERNKLITNLPFKALTIALKEKRHIETLDPGLLSEMQRWEEKANENIMVMESNVKIMTLLQRFYKELVNDEDFPKNQRRPYRQAVKNFAFQLDEIICDTRMQIDRGKVLVKILADRKAVLTLNSTNKLIQHLQTQTALAAEKLAASMYEQANRSAIETIAVRIVTIVTLFHLPATFSSTLFSTDIIKYQEGESFSSLALYRFLQVTIPLMVLTFLGAGAWFWVEWTKRDRESQELKDQYPDSFQRPMKEKP
;
A
#
# COMPACT_ATOMS: atom_id res chain seq x y z
N MET A 1 58.36 12.09 -13.30
CA MET A 1 57.54 11.05 -12.61
C MET A 1 56.36 11.65 -11.85
N VAL A 2 56.56 12.67 -11.01
CA VAL A 2 55.48 13.36 -10.25
C VAL A 2 54.45 14.06 -11.15
N ASN A 3 54.88 14.80 -12.19
CA ASN A 3 53.96 15.41 -13.17
C ASN A 3 53.09 14.39 -13.92
N TYR A 4 53.64 13.20 -14.20
CA TYR A 4 52.92 12.13 -14.88
C TYR A 4 51.86 11.49 -13.98
N MET A 5 52.11 11.41 -12.66
CA MET A 5 51.12 10.99 -11.68
C MET A 5 50.01 12.04 -11.49
N ILE A 6 50.34 13.34 -11.48
CA ILE A 6 49.37 14.43 -11.32
C ILE A 6 48.44 14.54 -12.54
N GLU A 7 48.96 14.45 -13.76
CA GLU A 7 48.12 14.46 -14.97
C GLU A 7 47.22 13.22 -15.07
N ARG A 8 47.74 12.02 -14.76
CA ARG A 8 46.90 10.82 -14.71
C ARG A 8 45.80 10.95 -13.66
N ASN A 9 46.09 11.51 -12.49
CA ASN A 9 45.10 11.69 -11.43
C ASN A 9 44.02 12.71 -11.83
N LYS A 10 44.38 13.78 -12.55
CA LYS A 10 43.42 14.73 -13.14
C LYS A 10 42.52 14.09 -14.21
N LEU A 11 43.06 13.21 -15.06
CA LEU A 11 42.28 12.51 -16.09
C LEU A 11 41.34 11.47 -15.48
N ILE A 12 41.78 10.75 -14.44
CA ILE A 12 40.99 9.71 -13.76
C ILE A 12 39.88 10.32 -12.89
N THR A 13 40.07 11.51 -12.33
CA THR A 13 39.05 12.17 -11.49
C THR A 13 38.01 12.95 -12.28
N ASN A 14 38.37 13.57 -13.42
CA ASN A 14 37.45 14.46 -14.14
C ASN A 14 36.56 13.76 -15.19
N LEU A 15 37.05 12.69 -15.85
CA LEU A 15 36.25 11.95 -16.83
C LEU A 15 35.01 11.28 -16.23
N PRO A 16 35.11 10.50 -15.14
CA PRO A 16 33.94 9.85 -14.55
C PRO A 16 33.01 10.87 -13.89
N PHE A 17 33.52 12.00 -13.41
CA PHE A 17 32.71 13.03 -12.73
C PHE A 17 31.79 13.80 -13.68
N LYS A 18 32.28 14.18 -14.87
CA LYS A 18 31.44 14.77 -15.92
C LYS A 18 30.44 13.74 -16.45
N ALA A 19 30.86 12.50 -16.69
CA ALA A 19 29.96 11.44 -17.13
C ALA A 19 28.85 11.15 -16.11
N LEU A 20 29.19 11.12 -14.80
CA LEU A 20 28.24 10.88 -13.71
C LEU A 20 27.26 12.05 -13.53
N THR A 21 27.73 13.30 -13.60
CA THR A 21 26.83 14.46 -13.51
C THR A 21 25.92 14.59 -14.73
N ILE A 22 26.40 14.27 -15.93
CA ILE A 22 25.59 14.21 -17.14
C ILE A 22 24.59 13.06 -17.05
N ALA A 23 25.01 11.85 -16.67
CA ALA A 23 24.11 10.71 -16.49
C ALA A 23 23.05 10.95 -15.40
N LEU A 24 23.40 11.61 -14.30
CA LEU A 24 22.46 11.99 -13.24
C LEU A 24 21.54 13.14 -13.62
N LYS A 25 21.94 14.00 -14.56
CA LYS A 25 21.12 15.10 -15.08
C LYS A 25 20.16 14.61 -16.18
N GLU A 26 20.64 13.73 -17.05
CA GLU A 26 19.87 13.08 -18.13
C GLU A 26 18.82 12.12 -17.55
N LYS A 27 19.18 11.31 -16.54
CA LYS A 27 18.26 10.34 -15.92
C LYS A 27 17.26 10.94 -14.93
N ARG A 28 17.20 12.27 -14.77
CA ARG A 28 16.16 12.94 -13.96
C ARG A 28 14.74 12.70 -14.50
N HIS A 29 14.62 12.23 -15.75
CA HIS A 29 13.34 11.93 -16.42
C HIS A 29 12.96 10.45 -16.49
N ILE A 30 13.78 9.52 -15.97
CA ILE A 30 13.50 8.10 -16.12
C ILE A 30 12.80 7.57 -14.87
N GLU A 31 11.47 7.65 -14.90
CA GLU A 31 10.50 7.04 -13.97
C GLU A 31 10.48 5.49 -14.02
N THR A 32 11.48 4.86 -14.64
CA THR A 32 11.48 3.40 -14.80
C THR A 32 12.35 2.74 -13.75
N LEU A 33 11.64 1.97 -12.92
CA LEU A 33 12.04 0.91 -12.01
C LEU A 33 13.08 -0.07 -12.59
N ASP A 34 14.31 0.38 -12.81
CA ASP A 34 15.38 -0.52 -13.29
C ASP A 34 16.24 -0.99 -12.10
N PRO A 35 16.20 -2.29 -11.72
CA PRO A 35 17.14 -2.85 -10.75
C PRO A 35 18.61 -2.71 -11.21
N GLY A 36 18.85 -2.53 -12.52
CA GLY A 36 20.14 -2.15 -13.07
C GLY A 36 20.65 -0.82 -12.51
N LEU A 37 19.82 0.23 -12.53
CA LEU A 37 20.14 1.55 -11.99
C LEU A 37 20.58 1.50 -10.51
N LEU A 38 19.87 0.75 -9.68
CA LEU A 38 20.20 0.63 -8.25
C LEU A 38 21.56 -0.06 -8.04
N SER A 39 21.81 -1.12 -8.82
CA SER A 39 23.05 -1.88 -8.79
C SER A 39 24.24 -1.06 -9.31
N GLU A 40 24.03 -0.25 -10.35
CA GLU A 40 25.04 0.69 -10.84
C GLU A 40 25.36 1.77 -9.82
N MET A 41 24.34 2.38 -9.20
CA MET A 41 24.54 3.37 -8.14
C MET A 41 25.34 2.79 -6.98
N GLN A 42 25.03 1.55 -6.56
CA GLN A 42 25.78 0.89 -5.51
C GLN A 42 27.23 0.61 -5.92
N ARG A 43 27.47 0.15 -7.16
CA ARG A 43 28.84 -0.04 -7.67
C ARG A 43 29.64 1.25 -7.68
N TRP A 44 29.01 2.38 -8.03
CA TRP A 44 29.65 3.70 -7.99
C TRP A 44 29.94 4.17 -6.56
N GLU A 45 29.03 3.89 -5.62
CA GLU A 45 29.20 4.18 -4.19
C GLU A 45 30.42 3.43 -3.63
N GLU A 46 30.49 2.12 -3.88
CA GLU A 46 31.60 1.26 -3.46
C GLU A 46 32.93 1.73 -4.05
N LYS A 47 32.95 2.06 -5.36
CA LYS A 47 34.16 2.56 -6.03
C LYS A 47 34.61 3.91 -5.49
N ALA A 48 33.68 4.82 -5.22
CA ALA A 48 34.00 6.11 -4.63
C ALA A 48 34.57 5.96 -3.21
N ASN A 49 33.99 5.06 -2.40
CA ASN A 49 34.44 4.79 -1.05
C ASN A 49 35.84 4.13 -1.02
N GLU A 50 36.10 3.19 -1.92
CA GLU A 50 37.42 2.59 -2.11
C GLU A 50 38.48 3.66 -2.44
N ASN A 51 38.17 4.55 -3.40
CA ASN A 51 39.08 5.63 -3.79
C ASN A 51 39.35 6.60 -2.63
N ILE A 52 38.33 6.95 -1.85
CA ILE A 52 38.46 7.78 -0.64
C ILE A 52 39.40 7.12 0.36
N MET A 53 39.23 5.82 0.62
CA MET A 53 40.06 5.07 1.56
C MET A 53 41.53 5.03 1.11
N VAL A 54 41.78 4.85 -0.19
CA VAL A 54 43.14 4.90 -0.76
C VAL A 54 43.74 6.30 -0.63
N MET A 55 42.97 7.36 -0.92
CA MET A 55 43.42 8.74 -0.76
C MET A 55 43.74 9.08 0.71
N GLU A 56 42.92 8.63 1.66
CA GLU A 56 43.17 8.80 3.10
C GLU A 56 44.45 8.09 3.53
N SER A 57 44.70 6.88 3.02
CA SER A 57 45.96 6.16 3.24
C SER A 57 47.15 6.92 2.66
N ASN A 58 47.03 7.44 1.44
CA ASN A 58 48.09 8.21 0.79
C ASN A 58 48.41 9.49 1.58
N VAL A 59 47.41 10.19 2.12
CA VAL A 59 47.62 11.35 3.01
C VAL A 59 48.44 10.95 4.24
N LYS A 60 48.15 9.80 4.86
CA LYS A 60 48.93 9.29 6.00
C LYS A 60 50.39 9.01 5.61
N ILE A 61 50.61 8.34 4.48
CA ILE A 61 51.96 8.04 3.97
C ILE A 61 52.75 9.32 3.69
N MET A 62 52.15 10.30 2.99
CA MET A 62 52.77 11.58 2.70
C MET A 62 53.12 12.35 3.99
N THR A 63 52.25 12.28 5.02
CA THR A 63 52.51 12.89 6.33
C THR A 63 53.69 12.22 7.05
N LEU A 64 53.76 10.88 7.01
CA LEU A 64 54.88 10.12 7.60
C LEU A 64 56.20 10.41 6.87
N LEU A 65 56.17 10.48 5.53
CA LEU A 65 57.33 10.80 4.71
C LEU A 65 57.85 12.21 5.05
N GLN A 66 56.94 13.18 5.17
CA GLN A 66 57.27 14.54 5.56
C GLN A 66 57.92 14.59 6.95
N ARG A 67 57.39 13.82 7.91
CA ARG A 67 57.94 13.72 9.26
C ARG A 67 59.35 13.10 9.26
N PHE A 68 59.53 11.97 8.58
CA PHE A 68 60.81 11.28 8.50
C PHE A 68 61.92 12.19 7.96
N TYR A 69 61.69 12.89 6.83
CA TYR A 69 62.71 13.78 6.27
C TYR A 69 62.99 15.00 7.16
N LYS A 70 61.97 15.53 7.85
CA LYS A 70 62.16 16.61 8.83
C LYS A 70 63.02 16.15 10.01
N GLU A 71 62.78 14.95 10.52
CA GLU A 71 63.55 14.34 11.62
C GLU A 71 65.00 14.05 11.19
N LEU A 72 65.19 13.44 10.00
CA LEU A 72 66.52 13.08 9.46
C LEU A 72 67.49 14.27 9.35
N VAL A 73 67.00 15.44 8.93
CA VAL A 73 67.82 16.66 8.83
C VAL A 73 68.14 17.29 10.20
N ASN A 74 67.31 17.00 11.19
CA ASN A 74 67.47 17.48 12.55
C ASN A 74 68.31 16.54 13.43
N ASP A 75 68.61 15.33 12.96
CA ASP A 75 69.49 14.37 13.63
C ASP A 75 70.91 14.95 13.88
N GLU A 76 71.51 14.59 15.02
CA GLU A 76 72.85 15.03 15.41
C GLU A 76 73.95 14.35 14.58
N ASP A 77 73.70 13.14 14.09
CA ASP A 77 74.61 12.37 13.23
C ASP A 77 74.60 12.87 11.77
N PHE A 78 73.75 13.85 11.44
CA PHE A 78 73.68 14.39 10.08
C PHE A 78 74.92 15.24 9.72
N PRO A 79 75.55 15.03 8.55
CA PRO A 79 76.79 15.71 8.15
C PRO A 79 76.66 17.25 8.18
N LYS A 80 77.43 17.88 9.09
CA LYS A 80 77.34 19.32 9.41
C LYS A 80 77.66 20.24 8.23
N ASN A 81 78.57 19.82 7.35
CA ASN A 81 79.01 20.54 6.15
C ASN A 81 77.91 20.64 5.06
N GLN A 82 76.93 19.74 5.05
CA GLN A 82 75.84 19.72 4.07
C GLN A 82 74.47 20.08 4.68
N ARG A 83 74.39 20.25 6.00
CA ARG A 83 73.12 20.41 6.72
C ARG A 83 72.26 21.59 6.26
N ARG A 84 72.85 22.74 5.88
CA ARG A 84 72.09 23.92 5.41
C ARG A 84 71.38 23.72 4.07
N PRO A 85 72.05 23.31 2.97
CA PRO A 85 71.37 23.12 1.68
C PRO A 85 70.31 22.00 1.73
N TYR A 86 70.59 20.88 2.41
CA TYR A 86 69.59 19.81 2.56
C TYR A 86 68.40 20.23 3.44
N ARG A 87 68.61 21.06 4.47
CA ARG A 87 67.52 21.63 5.26
C ARG A 87 66.59 22.50 4.41
N GLN A 88 67.14 23.32 3.52
CA GLN A 88 66.33 24.14 2.62
C GLN A 88 65.57 23.27 1.60
N ALA A 89 66.22 22.25 1.04
CA ALA A 89 65.59 21.30 0.12
C ALA A 89 64.45 20.52 0.79
N VAL A 90 64.66 19.99 2.00
CA VAL A 90 63.63 19.30 2.79
C VAL A 90 62.50 20.24 3.18
N LYS A 91 62.78 21.52 3.48
CA LYS A 91 61.74 22.51 3.76
C LYS A 91 60.87 22.77 2.52
N ASN A 92 61.48 22.94 1.34
CA ASN A 92 60.76 23.12 0.08
C ASN A 92 59.93 21.88 -0.28
N PHE A 93 60.50 20.68 -0.12
CA PHE A 93 59.79 19.42 -0.30
C PHE A 93 58.61 19.27 0.66
N ALA A 94 58.81 19.58 1.93
CA ALA A 94 57.76 19.54 2.94
C ALA A 94 56.62 20.49 2.61
N PHE A 95 56.93 21.69 2.09
CA PHE A 95 55.92 22.65 1.65
C PHE A 95 55.11 22.13 0.45
N GLN A 96 55.77 21.54 -0.56
CA GLN A 96 55.09 20.92 -1.70
C GLN A 96 54.22 19.73 -1.26
N LEU A 97 54.68 18.90 -0.33
CA LEU A 97 53.87 17.83 0.24
C LEU A 97 52.66 18.35 1.00
N ASP A 98 52.79 19.44 1.76
CA ASP A 98 51.66 20.05 2.46
C ASP A 98 50.58 20.54 1.48
N GLU A 99 50.98 21.12 0.34
CA GLU A 99 50.05 21.52 -0.72
C GLU A 99 49.31 20.31 -1.31
N ILE A 100 50.03 19.23 -1.63
CA ILE A 100 49.45 17.99 -2.16
C ILE A 100 48.53 17.32 -1.11
N ILE A 101 48.92 17.30 0.16
CA ILE A 101 48.11 16.78 1.26
C ILE A 101 46.83 17.61 1.39
N CYS A 102 46.93 18.93 1.32
CA CYS A 102 45.78 19.82 1.41
C CYS A 102 44.79 19.59 0.25
N ASP A 103 45.28 19.52 -0.99
CA ASP A 103 44.43 19.21 -2.14
C ASP A 103 43.81 17.81 -2.03
N THR A 104 44.59 16.79 -1.65
CA THR A 104 44.08 15.42 -1.48
C THR A 104 42.99 15.35 -0.40
N ARG A 105 43.15 16.07 0.71
CA ARG A 105 42.12 16.19 1.75
C ARG A 105 40.85 16.86 1.23
N MET A 106 40.98 17.94 0.46
CA MET A 106 39.83 18.59 -0.17
C MET A 106 39.09 17.62 -1.11
N GLN A 107 39.81 16.81 -1.89
CA GLN A 107 39.19 15.80 -2.75
C GLN A 107 38.52 14.67 -1.96
N ILE A 108 39.09 14.25 -0.82
CA ILE A 108 38.46 13.30 0.11
C ILE A 108 37.12 13.85 0.61
N ASP A 109 37.08 15.10 1.07
CA ASP A 109 35.86 15.72 1.59
C ASP A 109 34.78 15.84 0.51
N ARG A 110 35.17 16.22 -0.70
CA ARG A 110 34.26 16.21 -1.88
C ARG A 110 33.74 14.81 -2.17
N GLY A 111 34.60 13.79 -2.11
CA GLY A 111 34.22 12.39 -2.27
C GLY A 111 33.19 11.95 -1.24
N LYS A 112 33.41 12.29 0.04
CA LYS A 112 32.48 11.97 1.15
C LYS A 112 31.10 12.59 0.94
N VAL A 113 31.05 13.85 0.51
CA VAL A 113 29.79 14.52 0.16
C VAL A 113 29.09 13.80 -0.99
N LEU A 114 29.84 13.39 -2.02
CA LEU A 114 29.27 12.69 -3.17
C LEU A 114 28.66 11.33 -2.78
N VAL A 115 29.36 10.54 -1.96
CA VAL A 115 28.86 9.26 -1.42
C VAL A 115 27.56 9.49 -0.65
N LYS A 116 27.50 10.53 0.19
CA LYS A 116 26.29 10.88 0.93
C LYS A 116 25.11 11.21 0.01
N ILE A 117 25.34 12.06 -1.01
CA ILE A 117 24.29 12.40 -1.99
C ILE A 117 23.81 11.15 -2.75
N LEU A 118 24.73 10.23 -3.07
CA LEU A 118 24.39 8.99 -3.77
C LEU A 118 23.54 8.07 -2.90
N ALA A 119 23.89 7.92 -1.62
CA ALA A 119 23.11 7.17 -0.64
C ALA A 119 21.70 7.77 -0.44
N ASP A 120 21.60 9.09 -0.30
CA ASP A 120 20.30 9.78 -0.17
C ASP A 120 19.41 9.54 -1.39
N ARG A 121 19.97 9.64 -2.60
CA ARG A 121 19.22 9.39 -3.85
C ARG A 121 18.78 7.96 -3.99
N LYS A 122 19.64 7.00 -3.63
CA LYS A 122 19.31 5.59 -3.62
C LYS A 122 18.12 5.32 -2.69
N ALA A 123 18.12 5.89 -1.49
CA ALA A 123 17.02 5.75 -0.54
C ALA A 123 15.69 6.30 -1.09
N VAL A 124 15.70 7.48 -1.72
CA VAL A 124 14.50 8.07 -2.35
C VAL A 124 13.99 7.19 -3.50
N LEU A 125 14.87 6.68 -4.35
CA LEU A 125 14.47 5.79 -5.45
C LEU A 125 13.88 4.48 -4.95
N THR A 126 14.49 3.86 -3.93
CA THR A 126 13.95 2.65 -3.29
C THR A 126 12.56 2.90 -2.70
N LEU A 127 12.38 4.03 -1.99
CA LEU A 127 11.10 4.40 -1.41
C LEU A 127 10.02 4.62 -2.48
N ASN A 128 10.33 5.38 -3.53
CA ASN A 128 9.39 5.62 -4.62
C ASN A 128 8.99 4.32 -5.33
N SER A 129 9.95 3.41 -5.50
CA SER A 129 9.73 2.07 -6.03
C SER A 129 8.75 1.25 -5.16
N THR A 130 8.96 1.21 -3.84
CA THR A 130 8.08 0.45 -2.93
C THR A 130 6.68 1.05 -2.88
N ASN A 131 6.55 2.37 -2.86
CA ASN A 131 5.26 3.05 -2.87
C ASN A 131 4.45 2.74 -4.14
N LYS A 132 5.10 2.74 -5.31
CA LYS A 132 4.44 2.39 -6.58
C LYS A 132 3.93 0.95 -6.58
N LEU A 133 4.71 0.01 -6.04
CA LEU A 133 4.28 -1.38 -5.92
C LEU A 133 3.06 -1.52 -4.99
N ILE A 134 3.11 -0.87 -3.83
CA ILE A 134 2.00 -0.86 -2.87
C ILE A 134 0.75 -0.26 -3.50
N GLN A 135 0.88 0.86 -4.20
CA GLN A 135 -0.24 1.49 -4.91
C GLN A 135 -0.84 0.57 -5.98
N HIS A 136 -0.02 -0.13 -6.77
CA HIS A 136 -0.54 -1.09 -7.74
C HIS A 136 -1.31 -2.24 -7.10
N LEU A 137 -0.80 -2.79 -5.99
CA LEU A 137 -1.50 -3.86 -5.24
C LEU A 137 -2.80 -3.36 -4.61
N GLN A 138 -2.79 -2.17 -4.02
CA GLN A 138 -3.99 -1.52 -3.47
C GLN A 138 -5.02 -1.24 -4.56
N THR A 139 -4.58 -0.79 -5.74
CA THR A 139 -5.48 -0.55 -6.88
C THR A 139 -6.09 -1.87 -7.38
N GLN A 140 -5.31 -2.94 -7.50
CA GLN A 140 -5.86 -4.24 -7.91
C GLN A 140 -6.85 -4.81 -6.89
N THR A 141 -6.56 -4.70 -5.60
CA THR A 141 -7.47 -5.16 -4.54
C THR A 141 -8.74 -4.32 -4.49
N ALA A 142 -8.65 -3.00 -4.69
CA ALA A 142 -9.81 -2.13 -4.80
C ALA A 142 -10.70 -2.51 -6.00
N LEU A 143 -10.11 -2.74 -7.18
CA LEU A 143 -10.85 -3.18 -8.37
C LEU A 143 -11.52 -4.56 -8.18
N ALA A 144 -10.84 -5.50 -7.52
CA ALA A 144 -11.41 -6.79 -7.19
C ALA A 144 -12.57 -6.67 -6.20
N ALA A 145 -12.43 -5.82 -5.17
CA ALA A 145 -13.48 -5.53 -4.21
C ALA A 145 -14.69 -4.84 -4.86
N GLU A 146 -14.46 -3.90 -5.77
CA GLU A 146 -15.53 -3.24 -6.54
C GLU A 146 -16.31 -4.25 -7.38
N LYS A 147 -15.61 -5.12 -8.12
CA LYS A 147 -16.25 -6.18 -8.92
C LYS A 147 -17.05 -7.14 -8.04
N LEU A 148 -16.49 -7.53 -6.89
CA LEU A 148 -17.18 -8.40 -5.93
C LEU A 148 -18.45 -7.71 -5.41
N ALA A 149 -18.36 -6.46 -4.98
CA ALA A 149 -19.48 -5.68 -4.47
C ALA A 149 -20.59 -5.52 -5.52
N ALA A 150 -20.23 -5.25 -6.79
CA ALA A 150 -21.20 -5.18 -7.89
C ALA A 150 -21.93 -6.51 -8.09
N SER A 151 -21.20 -7.64 -8.08
CA SER A 151 -21.82 -8.96 -8.22
C SER A 151 -22.69 -9.35 -7.03
N MET A 152 -22.28 -8.99 -5.81
CA MET A 152 -23.07 -9.19 -4.60
C MET A 152 -24.35 -8.36 -4.61
N TYR A 153 -24.30 -7.11 -5.09
CA TYR A 153 -25.48 -6.26 -5.21
C TYR A 153 -26.51 -6.88 -6.16
N GLU A 154 -26.07 -7.36 -7.32
CA GLU A 154 -26.95 -8.05 -8.26
C GLU A 154 -27.54 -9.34 -7.67
N GLN A 155 -26.71 -10.14 -6.99
CA GLN A 155 -27.15 -11.37 -6.34
C GLN A 155 -28.16 -11.10 -5.21
N ALA A 156 -27.92 -10.10 -4.37
CA ALA A 156 -28.82 -9.72 -3.29
C ALA A 156 -30.19 -9.28 -3.81
N ASN A 157 -30.22 -8.53 -4.91
CA ASN A 157 -31.48 -8.12 -5.54
C ASN A 157 -32.28 -9.33 -6.06
N ARG A 158 -31.60 -10.30 -6.70
CA ARG A 158 -32.24 -11.56 -7.14
C ARG A 158 -32.78 -12.35 -5.94
N SER A 159 -31.98 -12.52 -4.89
CA SER A 159 -32.40 -13.22 -3.68
C SER A 159 -33.56 -12.52 -2.95
N ALA A 160 -33.62 -11.19 -3.00
CA ALA A 160 -34.76 -10.43 -2.46
C ALA A 160 -36.05 -10.75 -3.22
N ILE A 161 -36.00 -10.80 -4.56
CA ILE A 161 -37.15 -11.17 -5.40
C ILE A 161 -37.57 -12.62 -5.14
N GLU A 162 -36.63 -13.56 -5.07
CA GLU A 162 -36.90 -14.96 -4.74
C GLU A 162 -37.60 -15.09 -3.37
N THR A 163 -37.13 -14.33 -2.37
CA THR A 163 -37.74 -14.30 -1.03
C THR A 163 -39.17 -13.74 -1.05
N ILE A 164 -39.41 -12.68 -1.82
CA ILE A 164 -40.76 -12.10 -2.00
C ILE A 164 -41.69 -13.11 -2.67
N ALA A 165 -41.21 -13.82 -3.70
CA ALA A 165 -42.00 -14.84 -4.39
C ALA A 165 -42.44 -15.97 -3.44
N VAL A 166 -41.53 -16.47 -2.59
CA VAL A 166 -41.88 -17.48 -1.58
C VAL A 166 -42.96 -16.96 -0.63
N ARG A 167 -42.84 -15.71 -0.17
CA ARG A 167 -43.85 -15.09 0.72
C ARG A 167 -45.22 -15.05 0.03
N ILE A 168 -45.30 -14.66 -1.24
CA ILE A 168 -46.57 -14.64 -2.00
C ILE A 168 -47.16 -16.05 -2.08
N VAL A 169 -46.35 -17.06 -2.46
CA VAL A 169 -46.81 -18.45 -2.53
C VAL A 169 -47.36 -18.92 -1.18
N THR A 170 -46.68 -18.63 -0.07
CA THR A 170 -47.16 -19.01 1.27
C THR A 170 -48.47 -18.33 1.66
N ILE A 171 -48.69 -17.07 1.26
CA ILE A 171 -49.95 -16.38 1.50
C ILE A 171 -51.08 -17.03 0.69
N VAL A 172 -50.84 -17.30 -0.60
CA VAL A 172 -51.82 -17.96 -1.48
C VAL A 172 -52.17 -19.36 -0.95
N THR A 173 -51.18 -20.15 -0.51
CA THR A 173 -51.44 -21.47 0.07
C THR A 173 -52.19 -21.39 1.39
N LEU A 174 -51.91 -20.40 2.25
CA LEU A 174 -52.65 -20.19 3.51
C LEU A 174 -54.14 -19.89 3.29
N PHE A 175 -54.51 -19.19 2.21
CA PHE A 175 -55.92 -19.00 1.84
C PHE A 175 -56.56 -20.26 1.25
N HIS A 176 -55.81 -20.98 0.42
CA HIS A 176 -56.32 -22.19 -0.25
C HIS A 176 -56.42 -23.41 0.67
N LEU A 177 -55.53 -23.57 1.65
CA LEU A 177 -55.51 -24.74 2.54
C LEU A 177 -56.84 -24.96 3.28
N PRO A 178 -57.43 -23.94 3.94
CA PRO A 178 -58.78 -23.99 4.52
C PRO A 178 -59.87 -24.39 3.52
N ALA A 179 -59.85 -23.80 2.33
CA ALA A 179 -60.87 -24.01 1.30
C ALA A 179 -60.80 -25.42 0.72
N THR A 180 -59.60 -25.91 0.45
CA THR A 180 -59.38 -27.28 -0.05
C THR A 180 -59.73 -28.32 1.02
N PHE A 181 -59.37 -28.10 2.28
CA PHE A 181 -59.76 -28.99 3.38
C PHE A 181 -61.29 -29.03 3.53
N SER A 182 -61.95 -27.88 3.48
CA SER A 182 -63.41 -27.80 3.45
C SER A 182 -64.00 -28.56 2.27
N SER A 183 -63.49 -28.34 1.05
CA SER A 183 -63.97 -29.03 -0.16
C SER A 183 -63.82 -30.55 -0.06
N THR A 184 -62.69 -31.05 0.44
CA THR A 184 -62.45 -32.48 0.65
C THR A 184 -63.36 -33.05 1.74
N LEU A 185 -63.55 -32.33 2.85
CA LEU A 185 -64.45 -32.76 3.93
C LEU A 185 -65.91 -32.86 3.48
N PHE A 186 -66.38 -31.92 2.66
CA PHE A 186 -67.73 -31.99 2.07
C PHE A 186 -67.84 -33.04 0.95
N SER A 187 -66.74 -33.33 0.26
CA SER A 187 -66.71 -34.35 -0.80
C SER A 187 -66.55 -35.77 -0.28
N THR A 188 -66.25 -35.95 1.02
CA THR A 188 -66.18 -37.26 1.68
C THR A 188 -67.52 -37.54 2.36
N ASP A 189 -68.07 -38.74 2.19
CA ASP A 189 -69.43 -39.18 2.57
C ASP A 189 -69.67 -39.31 4.11
N ILE A 190 -69.03 -38.43 4.90
CA ILE A 190 -69.11 -38.36 6.36
C ILE A 190 -70.38 -37.60 6.82
N ILE A 191 -71.03 -36.84 5.93
CA ILE A 191 -72.33 -36.20 6.18
C ILE A 191 -73.42 -36.97 5.43
N LYS A 192 -73.88 -38.10 5.98
CA LYS A 192 -75.14 -38.70 5.53
C LYS A 192 -76.30 -37.76 5.89
N TYR A 193 -76.95 -37.23 4.86
CA TYR A 193 -78.24 -36.55 4.97
C TYR A 193 -79.30 -37.57 5.41
N GLN A 194 -79.89 -37.37 6.60
CA GLN A 194 -81.14 -38.04 6.92
C GLN A 194 -82.29 -37.22 6.29
N GLU A 195 -82.76 -37.75 5.17
CA GLU A 195 -84.07 -37.56 4.51
C GLU A 195 -84.52 -36.13 4.18
N GLY A 196 -84.35 -35.74 2.91
CA GLY A 196 -85.49 -35.20 2.14
C GLY A 196 -85.56 -33.72 1.81
N GLU A 197 -84.73 -32.83 2.38
CA GLU A 197 -84.78 -31.39 2.04
C GLU A 197 -83.39 -30.83 1.69
N SER A 198 -83.31 -30.08 0.59
CA SER A 198 -82.08 -29.75 -0.13
C SER A 198 -81.07 -28.82 0.58
N PHE A 199 -81.32 -28.30 1.78
CA PHE A 199 -80.33 -27.49 2.50
C PHE A 199 -80.53 -27.55 4.03
N SER A 200 -79.59 -28.17 4.75
CA SER A 200 -79.64 -28.24 6.22
C SER A 200 -78.80 -27.13 6.87
N SER A 201 -79.45 -26.21 7.61
CA SER A 201 -78.78 -25.09 8.30
C SER A 201 -77.77 -25.53 9.36
N LEU A 202 -77.88 -26.77 9.85
CA LEU A 202 -76.99 -27.33 10.86
C LEU A 202 -75.58 -27.61 10.32
N ALA A 203 -75.48 -28.00 9.04
CA ALA A 203 -74.19 -28.17 8.36
C ALA A 203 -73.50 -26.81 8.14
N LEU A 204 -74.27 -25.78 7.79
CA LEU A 204 -73.78 -24.41 7.63
C LEU A 204 -73.30 -23.80 8.97
N TYR A 205 -73.98 -24.10 10.09
CA TYR A 205 -73.60 -23.65 11.42
C TYR A 205 -72.27 -24.29 11.89
N ARG A 206 -72.12 -25.61 11.72
CA ARG A 206 -70.86 -26.31 12.03
C ARG A 206 -69.73 -25.89 11.10
N PHE A 207 -70.04 -25.57 9.84
CA PHE A 207 -69.10 -24.98 8.89
C PHE A 207 -68.58 -23.61 9.38
N LEU A 208 -69.48 -22.67 9.70
CA LEU A 208 -69.09 -21.35 10.21
C LEU A 208 -68.25 -21.45 11.50
N GLN A 209 -68.56 -22.42 12.37
CA GLN A 209 -67.83 -22.68 13.59
C GLN A 209 -66.38 -23.16 13.33
N VAL A 210 -66.09 -23.78 12.19
CA VAL A 210 -64.72 -24.22 11.82
C VAL A 210 -64.01 -23.15 10.99
N THR A 211 -64.73 -22.44 10.12
CA THR A 211 -64.17 -21.42 9.22
C THR A 211 -63.77 -20.15 9.97
N ILE A 212 -64.56 -19.70 10.96
CA ILE A 212 -64.26 -18.47 11.72
C ILE A 212 -62.97 -18.60 12.54
N PRO A 213 -62.74 -19.66 13.33
CA PRO A 213 -61.48 -19.84 14.05
C PRO A 213 -60.28 -19.90 13.11
N LEU A 214 -60.44 -20.53 11.94
CA LEU A 214 -59.37 -20.66 10.96
C LEU A 214 -59.05 -19.30 10.33
N MET A 215 -60.07 -18.50 10.00
CA MET A 215 -59.90 -17.13 9.51
C MET A 215 -59.24 -16.22 10.55
N VAL A 216 -59.66 -16.32 11.82
CA VAL A 216 -59.06 -15.57 12.93
C VAL A 216 -57.62 -15.99 13.17
N LEU A 217 -57.31 -17.29 13.12
CA LEU A 217 -55.94 -17.81 13.26
C LEU A 217 -55.03 -17.28 12.14
N THR A 218 -55.52 -17.28 10.89
CA THR A 218 -54.78 -16.74 9.75
C THR A 218 -54.54 -15.24 9.88
N PHE A 219 -55.55 -14.46 10.29
CA PHE A 219 -55.41 -13.01 10.49
C PHE A 219 -54.50 -12.66 11.67
N LEU A 220 -54.60 -13.38 12.79
CA LEU A 220 -53.72 -13.19 13.94
C LEU A 220 -52.28 -13.57 13.61
N GLY A 221 -52.07 -14.68 12.90
CA GLY A 221 -50.74 -15.11 12.46
C GLY A 221 -50.09 -14.11 11.50
N ALA A 222 -50.83 -13.66 10.48
CA ALA A 222 -50.35 -12.66 9.53
C ALA A 222 -50.11 -11.29 10.19
N GLY A 223 -51.02 -10.85 11.07
CA GLY A 223 -50.89 -9.60 11.81
C GLY A 223 -49.71 -9.61 12.78
N ALA A 224 -49.51 -10.69 13.53
CA ALA A 224 -48.38 -10.83 14.44
C ALA A 224 -47.03 -10.86 13.68
N TRP A 225 -46.96 -11.59 12.56
CA TRP A 225 -45.76 -11.62 11.72
C TRP A 225 -45.44 -10.25 11.11
N PHE A 226 -46.45 -9.55 10.60
CA PHE A 226 -46.29 -8.21 10.03
C PHE A 226 -45.82 -7.20 11.08
N TRP A 227 -46.38 -7.26 12.30
CA TRP A 227 -46.00 -6.37 13.39
C TRP A 227 -44.56 -6.62 13.88
N VAL A 228 -44.15 -7.89 13.99
CA VAL A 228 -42.79 -8.27 14.38
C VAL A 228 -41.77 -7.87 13.31
N GLU A 229 -42.06 -8.13 12.04
CA GLU A 229 -41.17 -7.78 10.92
C GLU A 229 -41.01 -6.26 10.80
N TRP A 230 -42.10 -5.49 10.99
CA TRP A 230 -42.03 -4.02 10.98
C TRP A 230 -41.14 -3.51 12.13
N THR A 231 -41.38 -3.99 13.35
CA THR A 231 -40.61 -3.56 14.53
C THR A 231 -39.12 -3.91 14.40
N LYS A 232 -38.79 -5.02 13.73
CA LYS A 232 -37.40 -5.43 13.51
C LYS A 232 -36.66 -4.52 12.52
N ARG A 233 -37.33 -4.09 11.44
CA ARG A 233 -36.73 -3.21 10.41
C ARG A 233 -36.38 -1.83 10.93
N ASP A 234 -37.18 -1.30 11.85
CA ASP A 234 -36.91 0.01 12.45
C ASP A 234 -35.68 0.01 13.35
N ARG A 235 -35.41 -1.10 14.05
CA ARG A 235 -34.20 -1.26 14.89
C ARG A 235 -32.93 -1.39 14.04
N GLU A 236 -32.95 -2.24 13.02
CA GLU A 236 -31.78 -2.44 12.13
C GLU A 236 -31.42 -1.14 11.39
N SER A 237 -32.42 -0.35 11.01
CA SER A 237 -32.21 0.95 10.36
C SER A 237 -31.65 2.03 11.29
N GLN A 238 -31.88 1.92 12.60
CA GLN A 238 -31.30 2.83 13.59
C GLN A 238 -29.86 2.44 13.91
N GLU A 239 -29.58 1.15 14.10
CA GLU A 239 -28.23 0.65 14.37
C GLU A 239 -27.26 0.96 13.22
N LEU A 240 -27.71 0.84 11.96
CA LEU A 240 -26.89 1.20 10.79
C LEU A 240 -26.58 2.69 10.68
N LYS A 241 -27.49 3.56 11.15
CA LYS A 241 -27.28 5.02 11.15
C LYS A 241 -26.32 5.45 12.25
N ASP A 242 -26.37 4.80 13.41
CA ASP A 242 -25.44 5.05 14.51
C ASP A 242 -24.04 4.50 14.21
N GLN A 243 -23.94 3.38 13.48
CA GLN A 243 -22.66 2.77 13.11
C GLN A 243 -21.93 3.48 11.95
N TYR A 244 -22.66 4.13 11.05
CA TYR A 244 -22.10 4.83 9.88
C TYR A 244 -22.69 6.24 9.68
N PRO A 245 -22.43 7.19 10.60
CA PRO A 245 -23.00 8.53 10.53
C PRO A 245 -22.55 9.32 9.27
N ASP A 246 -21.34 9.07 8.77
CA ASP A 246 -20.76 9.80 7.64
C ASP A 246 -21.33 9.38 6.28
N SER A 247 -21.85 8.15 6.15
CA SER A 247 -22.38 7.62 4.89
C SER A 247 -23.74 8.21 4.51
N PHE A 248 -24.47 8.76 5.49
CA PHE A 248 -25.82 9.33 5.30
C PHE A 248 -25.84 10.86 5.28
N GLN A 249 -24.69 11.53 5.47
CA GLN A 249 -24.58 12.96 5.21
C GLN A 249 -24.60 13.21 3.70
N ARG A 250 -25.70 13.79 3.20
CA ARG A 250 -25.76 14.26 1.80
C ARG A 250 -24.58 15.22 1.58
N PRO A 251 -23.81 15.10 0.47
CA PRO A 251 -22.82 16.10 0.14
C PRO A 251 -23.54 17.45 0.03
N MET A 252 -23.15 18.40 0.88
CA MET A 252 -23.62 19.77 0.73
C MET A 252 -23.24 20.21 -0.69
N LYS A 253 -24.26 20.44 -1.52
CA LYS A 253 -24.10 21.09 -2.83
C LYS A 253 -23.34 22.39 -2.59
N GLU A 254 -22.06 22.42 -2.96
CA GLU A 254 -21.38 23.66 -3.29
C GLU A 254 -22.20 24.32 -4.41
N LYS A 255 -22.81 25.46 -4.09
CA LYS A 255 -23.43 26.33 -5.08
C LYS A 255 -22.31 27.00 -5.89
N PRO A 256 -22.54 27.20 -7.20
CA PRO A 256 -21.59 27.87 -8.08
C PRO A 256 -21.37 29.34 -7.70
#